data_AF-A0A3C1PEM1-F1
#
_entry.id   AF-A0A3C1PEM1-F1
#
_cell.length_a   1.000
_cell.length_b   1.000
_cell.length_c   1.000
_cell.angle_alpha   90.00
_cell.angle_beta   90.00
_cell.angle_gamma   90.00
#
_symmetry.space_group_name_H-M   'P 1'
#
loop_
_entity.id
_entity.type
_entity.pdbx_description
1 polymer ?
#
loop_
_entity_poly.entity_id
_entity_poly.type
_entity_poly.pdbx_seq_one_letter_code
_entity_poly.pdbx_strand_id
1 'polypeptide(L)' 'MTEIIFLVESDVEGGYIAQALGESIITQADDLESLKKAIKV' A
#
# COMPACT_ATOMS: atom_id res chain seq x y z
N MET A 1 0.16 -16.00 13.46
CA MET A 1 0.32 -14.59 13.04
C MET A 1 0.85 -14.64 11.63
N THR A 2 0.14 -14.04 10.68
CA THR A 2 0.52 -14.07 9.26
C THR A 2 1.19 -12.75 8.93
N GLU A 3 2.39 -12.81 8.35
CA GLU A 3 3.09 -11.63 7.85
C GLU A 3 2.63 -11.34 6.42
N ILE A 4 2.28 -10.09 6.13
CA ILE A 4 1.92 -9.63 4.79
C ILE A 4 2.94 -8.57 4.38
N ILE A 5 3.56 -8.77 3.21
CA ILE A 5 4.53 -7.84 2.64
C ILE A 5 3.82 -6.98 1.61
N PHE A 6 3.96 -5.67 1.70
CA PHE A 6 3.45 -4.73 0.70
C PHE A 6 4.59 -4.18 -0.14
N LEU A 7 4.47 -4.30 -1.47
CA LEU A 7 5.28 -3.54 -2.42
C LEU A 7 4.67 -2.14 -2.53
N VAL A 8 5.47 -1.11 -2.29
CA VAL A 8 5.04 0.29 -2.37
C VAL A 8 5.75 0.97 -3.54
N GLU A 9 4.97 1.56 -4.44
CA GLU A 9 5.44 2.25 -5.64
C GLU A 9 4.86 3.66 -5.70
N SER A 10 5.57 4.58 -6.35
CA SER A 10 5.04 5.91 -6.63
C SER A 10 4.07 5.87 -7.80
N ASP A 11 2.97 6.60 -7.70
CA ASP A 11 2.00 6.71 -8.79
C ASP A 11 2.42 7.78 -9.81
N VAL A 12 2.01 7.60 -11.08
CA VAL A 12 2.35 8.50 -12.20
C VAL A 12 1.69 9.88 -12.07
N GLU A 13 0.55 9.97 -11.39
CA GLU A 13 -0.16 11.24 -11.11
C GLU A 13 0.27 11.87 -9.77
N GLY A 14 1.19 11.21 -9.06
CA GLY A 14 1.60 11.56 -7.70
C GLY A 14 0.90 10.71 -6.64
N GLY A 15 1.52 10.57 -5.48
CA GLY A 15 1.08 9.65 -4.43
C GLY A 15 1.74 8.28 -4.54
N TYR A 16 1.11 7.28 -3.92
CA TYR A 16 1.68 5.94 -3.74
C TYR A 16 0.63 4.85 -3.86
N ILE A 17 1.02 3.74 -4.50
CA ILE A 17 0.28 2.49 -4.54
C ILE A 17 0.97 1.48 -3.62
N ALA A 18 0.19 0.70 -2.87
CA ALA A 18 0.65 -0.47 -2.14
C ALA A 18 -0.08 -1.73 -2.59
N GLN A 19 0.67 -2.75 -2.99
CA GLN A 19 0.15 -4.07 -3.35
C GLN A 19 0.69 -5.13 -2.40
N ALA A 20 -0.20 -5.92 -1.80
CA ALA A 20 0.20 -7.06 -0.99
C ALA A 20 0.76 -8.19 -1.87
N LEU A 21 1.90 -8.75 -1.49
CA LEU A 21 2.49 -9.90 -2.18
C LEU A 21 1.82 -11.19 -1.70
N GLY A 22 1.25 -11.95 -2.64
CA GLY A 22 0.57 -13.21 -2.35
C GLY A 22 -0.90 -13.08 -1.94
N GLU A 23 -1.41 -11.85 -1.81
CA GLU A 23 -2.80 -11.55 -1.45
C GLU A 23 -3.42 -10.62 -2.50
N SER A 24 -4.74 -10.71 -2.68
CA SER A 24 -5.46 -9.83 -3.61
C SER A 24 -5.85 -8.50 -2.95
N ILE A 25 -4.87 -7.80 -2.39
CA ILE A 25 -5.05 -6.51 -1.69
C ILE A 25 -4.23 -5.43 -2.41
N ILE A 26 -4.91 -4.36 -2.83
CA ILE A 26 -4.30 -3.18 -3.46
C ILE A 26 -4.93 -1.95 -2.83
N THR A 27 -4.12 -0.95 -2.49
CA THR A 27 -4.58 0.33 -1.95
C THR A 27 -3.68 1.47 -2.44
N GLN A 28 -4.16 2.71 -2.36
CA GLN A 28 -3.43 3.89 -2.81
C GLN A 28 -3.73 5.09 -1.91
N ALA A 29 -2.81 6.06 -1.86
CA ALA A 29 -3.01 7.33 -1.19
C ALA A 29 -2.06 8.42 -1.71
N ASP A 30 -2.42 9.67 -1.45
CA ASP A 30 -1.64 10.85 -1.89
C ASP A 30 -0.27 10.98 -1.18
N ASP A 31 -0.12 10.36 -0.01
CA ASP A 31 1.10 10.39 0.78
C ASP A 31 1.34 9.08 1.57
N LEU A 32 2.58 8.85 2.00
CA LEU A 32 2.97 7.63 2.72
C LEU A 32 2.29 7.48 4.09
N GLU A 33 1.96 8.57 4.78
CA GLU A 33 1.27 8.50 6.07
C GLU A 33 -0.16 8.00 5.89
N SER A 34 -0.87 8.56 4.91
CA SER A 34 -2.22 8.17 4.52
C SER A 34 -2.26 6.72 4.01
N LEU A 35 -1.26 6.33 3.21
CA LEU A 35 -1.12 4.94 2.74
C LEU A 35 -0.92 3.96 3.90
N LYS A 36 -0.05 4.30 4.88
CA LYS A 36 0.15 3.47 6.08
C LYS A 36 -1.11 3.34 6.92
N LYS A 37 -1.92 4.39 7.02
CA LYS A 37 -3.23 4.33 7.70
C LYS A 37 -4.19 3.39 6.99
N ALA A 38 -4.20 3.38 5.65
CA ALA A 38 -5.03 2.48 4.87
C ALA A 38 -4.64 0.99 4.98
N ILE A 39 -3.36 0.71 5.23
CA ILE A 39 -2.83 -0.66 5.41
C ILE A 39 -2.95 -1.16 6.86
N LYS A 40 -3.23 -0.27 7.82
CA LYS A 40 -3.22 -0.60 9.24
C LYS A 40 -4.44 -1.47 9.62
N VAL A 41 -4.22 -2.78 9.63
CA VAL A 41 -5.10 -3.81 10.20
C VAL A 41 -4.96 -3.91 11.72
#